data_AF-A0A1Y2H095-F1
#
_entry.id   AF-A0A1Y2H095-F1
#
_cell.length_a   1.000
_cell.length_b   1.000
_cell.length_c   1.000
_cell.angle_alpha   90.00
_cell.angle_beta   90.00
_cell.angle_gamma   90.00
#
_symmetry.space_group_name_H-M   'P 1'
#
loop_
_entity.id
_entity.type
_entity.pdbx_description
1 polymer ?
#
loop_
_entity_poly.entity_id
_entity_poly.type
_entity_poly.pdbx_seq_one_letter_code
_entity_poly.pdbx_strand_id
1 'polypeptide(L)'
;MHPSPKTLVVFGATGQQGGSVINFVLDHPELSSQYKIRAVTRVPSKPAAQALQERGVEVVKADLYDRESLDKALRGAHTVFGMVTTTYDDSIYTKEIIRSKNLADAAVAAGVQYIIYSNDGTYVIFNTVPPQSAIECYDPVADTGKFTNVILAEPDKFEGKTLCAAAYSYSFEDIAELISTASGKTVKYKQISVDEYDRMMPVQNRIIGDLMLYVSEHGCFHPNEEEHEWATKHIGKLTTFEEYLQKNPLELQ
;
A
#
# COMPACT_ATOMS: atom_id res chain seq x y z
N MET A 1 17.47 -42.58 8.88
CA MET A 1 16.52 -42.14 7.85
C MET A 1 16.73 -40.65 7.67
N HIS A 2 17.08 -40.20 6.46
CA HIS A 2 17.04 -38.76 6.19
C HIS A 2 15.57 -38.32 6.13
N PRO A 3 15.20 -37.18 6.74
CA PRO A 3 13.83 -36.68 6.66
C PRO A 3 13.46 -36.46 5.18
N SER A 4 12.21 -36.74 4.84
CA SER A 4 11.70 -36.51 3.47
C SER A 4 11.86 -35.04 3.08
N PRO A 5 12.21 -34.72 1.82
CA PRO A 5 12.36 -33.34 1.36
C PRO A 5 11.08 -32.52 1.62
N LYS A 6 11.26 -31.31 2.13
CA LYS A 6 10.19 -30.33 2.37
C LYS A 6 9.64 -29.84 1.03
N THR A 7 8.33 -29.63 0.94
CA THR A 7 7.73 -29.09 -0.29
C THR A 7 7.85 -27.56 -0.29
N LEU A 8 8.58 -27.01 -1.26
CA LEU A 8 8.60 -25.58 -1.59
C LEU A 8 7.63 -25.33 -2.76
N VAL A 9 6.54 -24.61 -2.50
CA VAL A 9 5.58 -24.22 -3.54
C VAL A 9 5.93 -22.83 -4.06
N VAL A 10 6.09 -22.68 -5.37
CA VAL A 10 6.54 -21.43 -5.99
C VAL A 10 5.43 -20.89 -6.90
N PHE A 11 4.82 -19.77 -6.51
CA PHE A 11 3.95 -18.98 -7.37
C PHE A 11 4.79 -18.09 -8.28
N GLY A 12 4.28 -17.80 -9.49
CA GLY A 12 5.08 -17.09 -10.49
C GLY A 12 6.24 -17.91 -11.05
N ALA A 13 6.16 -19.24 -10.96
CA ALA A 13 7.25 -20.16 -11.30
C ALA A 13 7.81 -20.01 -12.72
N THR A 14 6.98 -19.62 -13.69
CA THR A 14 7.39 -19.41 -15.07
C THR A 14 7.85 -17.97 -15.36
N GLY A 15 7.88 -17.10 -14.34
CA GLY A 15 8.37 -15.71 -14.44
C GLY A 15 9.82 -15.57 -13.97
N GLN A 16 10.34 -14.35 -14.00
CA GLN A 16 11.75 -14.09 -13.68
C GLN A 16 12.11 -14.45 -12.23
N GLN A 17 11.33 -13.97 -11.25
CA GLN A 17 11.63 -14.19 -9.84
C GLN A 17 11.41 -15.66 -9.44
N GLY A 18 10.23 -16.22 -9.73
CA GLY A 18 9.92 -17.62 -9.41
C GLY A 18 10.87 -18.60 -10.12
N GLY A 19 11.19 -18.36 -11.39
CA GLY A 19 12.16 -19.18 -12.13
C GLY A 19 13.57 -19.10 -11.53
N SER A 20 14.02 -17.91 -11.10
CA SER A 20 15.31 -17.74 -10.43
C SER A 20 15.38 -18.53 -9.12
N VAL A 21 14.33 -18.47 -8.28
CA VAL A 21 14.23 -19.25 -7.03
C VAL A 21 14.32 -20.75 -7.33
N ILE A 22 13.56 -21.23 -8.32
CA ILE A 22 13.54 -22.65 -8.68
C ILE A 22 14.92 -23.11 -9.14
N ASN A 23 15.55 -22.38 -10.07
CA ASN A 23 16.86 -22.73 -10.60
C ASN A 23 17.90 -22.80 -9.46
N PHE A 24 17.92 -21.80 -8.58
CA PHE A 24 18.88 -21.77 -7.48
C PHE A 24 18.69 -22.95 -6.51
N VAL A 25 17.45 -23.26 -6.13
CA VAL A 25 17.17 -24.39 -5.22
C VAL A 25 17.57 -25.73 -5.83
N LEU A 26 17.32 -25.94 -7.14
CA LEU A 26 17.70 -27.17 -7.83
C LEU A 26 19.21 -27.32 -7.98
N ASP A 27 19.92 -26.22 -8.27
CA ASP A 27 21.35 -26.25 -8.57
C ASP A 27 22.22 -26.19 -7.29
N HIS A 28 21.64 -25.84 -6.13
CA HIS A 28 22.34 -25.78 -4.86
C HIS A 28 22.43 -27.16 -4.18
N PRO A 29 23.63 -27.68 -3.86
CA PRO A 29 23.81 -29.05 -3.35
C PRO A 29 23.01 -29.38 -2.09
N GLU A 30 22.96 -28.44 -1.14
CA GLU A 30 22.23 -28.66 0.10
C GLU A 30 20.71 -28.50 -0.06
N LEU A 31 20.25 -27.48 -0.79
CA LEU A 31 18.83 -27.16 -0.90
C LEU A 31 18.09 -28.18 -1.75
N SER A 32 18.71 -28.69 -2.81
CA SER A 32 18.13 -29.73 -3.67
C SER A 32 17.88 -31.05 -2.93
N SER A 33 18.65 -31.33 -1.87
CA SER A 33 18.40 -32.48 -0.97
C SER A 33 17.32 -32.20 0.07
N GLN A 34 17.16 -30.94 0.49
CA GLN A 34 16.24 -30.52 1.54
C GLN A 34 14.84 -30.20 1.02
N TYR A 35 14.72 -29.76 -0.23
CA TYR A 35 13.47 -29.29 -0.82
C TYR A 35 13.16 -30.02 -2.12
N LYS A 36 11.89 -30.41 -2.25
CA LYS A 36 11.26 -30.68 -3.55
C LYS A 36 10.43 -29.48 -3.96
N ILE A 37 10.38 -29.20 -5.25
CA ILE A 37 9.74 -27.99 -5.77
C ILE A 37 8.40 -28.36 -6.41
N ARG A 38 7.38 -27.58 -6.06
CA ARG A 38 6.11 -27.51 -6.78
C ARG A 38 5.95 -26.14 -7.43
N ALA A 39 6.07 -26.08 -8.74
CA ALA A 39 5.87 -24.88 -9.55
C ALA A 39 4.38 -24.68 -9.85
N VAL A 40 3.85 -23.52 -9.48
CA VAL A 40 2.46 -23.14 -9.76
C VAL A 40 2.39 -22.24 -10.99
N THR A 41 1.52 -22.60 -11.93
CA THR A 41 1.22 -21.82 -13.13
C THR A 41 -0.25 -21.93 -13.49
N ARG A 42 -0.80 -20.93 -14.19
CA ARG A 42 -2.17 -21.02 -14.73
C ARG A 42 -2.26 -21.94 -15.95
N VAL A 43 -1.14 -22.12 -16.66
CA VAL A 43 -1.08 -22.88 -17.93
C VAL A 43 0.11 -23.83 -17.93
N PRO A 44 -0.04 -25.07 -17.42
CA PRO A 44 1.02 -26.07 -17.37
C PRO A 44 1.56 -26.50 -18.73
N SER A 45 0.79 -26.30 -19.80
CA SER A 45 1.18 -26.66 -21.17
C SER A 45 2.13 -25.67 -21.85
N LYS A 46 2.46 -24.52 -21.22
CA LYS A 46 3.40 -23.56 -21.81
C LYS A 46 4.83 -24.11 -21.82
N PRO A 47 5.67 -23.75 -22.82
CA PRO A 47 7.05 -24.23 -22.90
C PRO A 47 7.87 -24.01 -21.62
N ALA A 48 7.71 -22.84 -20.98
CA ALA A 48 8.40 -22.54 -19.72
C ALA A 48 8.00 -23.48 -18.58
N ALA A 49 6.76 -23.95 -18.53
CA ALA A 49 6.30 -24.91 -17.53
C ALA A 49 6.78 -26.34 -17.86
N GLN A 50 6.75 -26.73 -19.13
CA GLN A 50 7.29 -28.02 -19.59
C GLN A 50 8.79 -28.14 -19.30
N ALA A 51 9.57 -27.08 -19.53
CA ALA A 51 10.99 -27.04 -19.20
C ALA A 51 11.26 -27.26 -17.70
N LEU A 52 10.37 -26.79 -16.81
CA LEU A 52 10.47 -27.09 -15.38
C LEU A 52 10.17 -28.56 -15.08
N GLN A 53 9.17 -29.15 -15.74
CA GLN A 53 8.86 -30.59 -15.60
C GLN A 53 10.03 -31.47 -16.04
N GLU A 54 10.69 -31.14 -17.15
CA GLU A 54 11.88 -31.85 -17.65
C GLU A 54 13.04 -31.82 -16.65
N ARG A 55 13.10 -30.80 -15.79
CA ARG A 55 14.06 -30.71 -14.67
C ARG A 55 13.61 -31.42 -13.39
N GLY A 56 12.51 -32.19 -13.44
CA GLY A 56 11.99 -32.94 -12.29
C GLY A 56 11.15 -32.11 -11.31
N VAL A 57 10.71 -30.91 -11.71
CA VAL A 57 9.82 -30.07 -10.88
C VAL A 57 8.38 -30.51 -11.04
N GLU A 58 7.65 -30.64 -9.92
CA GLU A 58 6.21 -30.87 -9.95
C GLU A 58 5.50 -29.59 -10.45
N VAL A 59 4.81 -29.65 -11.58
CA VAL A 59 4.05 -28.49 -12.10
C VAL A 59 2.57 -28.69 -11.85
N VAL A 60 1.94 -27.74 -11.16
CA VAL A 60 0.52 -27.77 -10.79
C VAL A 60 -0.21 -26.54 -11.33
N LYS A 61 -1.43 -26.76 -11.81
CA LYS A 61 -2.34 -25.68 -12.21
C LYS A 61 -3.01 -25.07 -10.97
N ALA A 62 -2.86 -23.76 -10.78
CA ALA A 62 -3.73 -23.02 -9.86
C ALA A 62 -3.93 -21.57 -10.32
N ASP A 63 -5.04 -20.99 -9.86
CA ASP A 63 -5.38 -19.58 -10.04
C ASP A 63 -5.66 -18.94 -8.68
N LEU A 64 -5.19 -17.70 -8.49
CA LEU A 64 -5.31 -16.97 -7.23
C LEU A 64 -6.75 -16.53 -6.92
N TYR A 65 -7.68 -16.68 -7.87
CA TYR A 65 -9.11 -16.49 -7.66
C TYR A 65 -9.89 -17.80 -7.47
N ASP A 66 -9.24 -18.96 -7.66
CA ASP A 66 -9.86 -20.29 -7.52
C ASP A 66 -9.34 -20.96 -6.25
N ARG A 67 -10.14 -20.89 -5.18
CA ARG A 67 -9.79 -21.44 -3.86
C ARG A 67 -9.51 -22.94 -3.90
N GLU A 68 -10.29 -23.72 -4.64
CA GLU A 68 -10.10 -25.17 -4.71
C GLU A 68 -8.76 -25.52 -5.40
N SER A 69 -8.38 -24.75 -6.41
CA SER A 69 -7.08 -24.90 -7.07
C SER A 69 -5.91 -24.56 -6.13
N LEU A 70 -6.05 -23.53 -5.28
CA LEU A 70 -5.05 -23.17 -4.27
C LEU A 70 -4.91 -24.25 -3.21
N ASP A 71 -6.02 -24.78 -2.69
CA ASP A 71 -6.00 -25.86 -1.68
C ASP A 71 -5.30 -27.12 -2.23
N LYS A 72 -5.51 -27.44 -3.51
CA LYS A 72 -4.79 -28.54 -4.20
C LYS A 72 -3.30 -28.23 -4.34
N ALA A 73 -2.94 -27.03 -4.79
CA ALA A 73 -1.54 -26.65 -4.99
C ALA A 73 -0.75 -26.56 -3.68
N LEU A 74 -1.39 -26.18 -2.58
CA LEU A 74 -0.75 -25.97 -1.27
C LEU A 74 -0.75 -27.22 -0.38
N ARG A 75 -1.36 -28.33 -0.81
CA ARG A 75 -1.41 -29.58 -0.03
C ARG A 75 -0.01 -30.09 0.30
N GLY A 76 0.30 -30.20 1.60
CA GLY A 76 1.60 -30.67 2.10
C GLY A 76 2.75 -29.71 1.81
N ALA A 77 2.45 -28.44 1.54
CA ALA A 77 3.43 -27.38 1.42
C ALA A 77 4.08 -27.09 2.79
N HIS A 78 5.41 -27.04 2.82
CA HIS A 78 6.13 -26.56 4.01
C HIS A 78 6.41 -25.06 3.89
N THR A 79 6.90 -24.64 2.72
CA THR A 79 7.24 -23.24 2.43
C THR A 79 6.53 -22.81 1.13
N VAL A 80 6.05 -21.57 1.10
CA VAL A 80 5.50 -20.94 -0.10
C VAL A 80 6.35 -19.73 -0.47
N PHE A 81 6.82 -19.67 -1.72
CA PHE A 81 7.26 -18.43 -2.34
C PHE A 81 6.05 -17.81 -3.06
N GLY A 82 5.52 -16.73 -2.48
CA GLY A 82 4.38 -15.99 -2.97
C GLY A 82 4.83 -14.81 -3.83
N MET A 83 4.44 -14.82 -5.10
CA MET A 83 4.61 -13.71 -6.02
C MET A 83 3.31 -13.51 -6.77
N VAL A 84 2.70 -12.34 -6.59
CA VAL A 84 1.53 -11.91 -7.36
C VAL A 84 1.97 -10.92 -8.42
N THR A 85 1.40 -11.02 -9.62
CA THR A 85 1.74 -10.09 -10.70
C THR A 85 0.93 -8.82 -10.56
N THR A 86 1.58 -7.67 -10.40
CA THR A 86 0.92 -6.36 -10.50
C THR A 86 0.39 -6.20 -11.93
N THR A 87 -0.92 -6.02 -12.07
CA THR A 87 -1.56 -5.82 -13.37
C THR A 87 -1.92 -4.34 -13.47
N TYR A 88 -1.22 -3.58 -14.30
CA TYR A 88 -1.35 -2.12 -14.41
C TYR A 88 -2.63 -1.69 -15.15
N ASP A 89 -3.81 -1.92 -14.54
CA ASP A 89 -5.12 -1.43 -14.97
C ASP A 89 -5.83 -0.61 -13.86
N ASP A 90 -7.03 -0.07 -14.11
CA ASP A 90 -7.70 0.79 -13.11
C ASP A 90 -7.99 0.07 -11.77
N SER A 91 -7.97 -1.27 -11.77
CA SER A 91 -8.25 -2.11 -10.60
C SER A 91 -7.01 -2.80 -10.00
N ILE A 92 -5.79 -2.30 -10.29
CA ILE A 92 -4.49 -2.83 -9.79
C ILE A 92 -4.60 -3.30 -8.33
N TYR A 93 -5.01 -2.38 -7.46
CA TYR A 93 -4.96 -2.54 -6.01
C TYR A 93 -5.93 -3.60 -5.52
N THR A 94 -7.18 -3.50 -5.97
CA THR A 94 -8.21 -4.48 -5.62
C THR A 94 -7.79 -5.88 -6.07
N LYS A 95 -7.29 -6.03 -7.31
CA LYS A 95 -6.87 -7.33 -7.83
C LYS A 95 -5.63 -7.87 -7.12
N GLU A 96 -4.62 -7.06 -6.86
CA GLU A 96 -3.40 -7.50 -6.17
C GLU A 96 -3.71 -7.89 -4.73
N ILE A 97 -4.38 -7.02 -3.97
CA ILE A 97 -4.76 -7.29 -2.57
C ILE A 97 -5.62 -8.55 -2.47
N ILE A 98 -6.64 -8.72 -3.33
CA ILE A 98 -7.47 -9.92 -3.33
C ILE A 98 -6.64 -11.17 -3.59
N ARG A 99 -5.76 -11.14 -4.60
CA ARG A 99 -4.90 -12.29 -4.93
C ARG A 99 -3.95 -12.63 -3.79
N SER A 100 -3.36 -11.63 -3.15
CA SER A 100 -2.45 -11.80 -2.02
C SER A 100 -3.16 -12.34 -0.79
N LYS A 101 -4.35 -11.81 -0.47
CA LYS A 101 -5.21 -12.33 0.61
C LYS A 101 -5.62 -13.77 0.34
N ASN A 102 -6.11 -14.09 -0.86
CA ASN A 102 -6.49 -15.45 -1.22
C ASN A 102 -5.32 -16.44 -1.07
N LEU A 103 -4.10 -16.04 -1.48
CA LEU A 103 -2.91 -16.86 -1.30
C LEU A 103 -2.58 -17.04 0.18
N ALA A 104 -2.59 -15.96 0.96
CA ALA A 104 -2.31 -16.01 2.40
C ALA A 104 -3.32 -16.89 3.13
N ASP A 105 -4.62 -16.70 2.90
CA ASP A 105 -5.71 -17.47 3.52
C ASP A 105 -5.61 -18.95 3.17
N ALA A 106 -5.30 -19.28 1.91
CA ALA A 106 -5.12 -20.67 1.49
C ALA A 106 -3.85 -21.29 2.09
N ALA A 107 -2.75 -20.53 2.20
CA ALA A 107 -1.51 -21.00 2.82
C ALA A 107 -1.69 -21.26 4.33
N VAL A 108 -2.37 -20.36 5.03
CA VAL A 108 -2.74 -20.54 6.45
C VAL A 108 -3.63 -21.77 6.62
N ALA A 109 -4.68 -21.91 5.81
CA ALA A 109 -5.58 -23.06 5.88
C ALA A 109 -4.88 -24.40 5.56
N ALA A 110 -3.86 -24.38 4.69
CA ALA A 110 -3.06 -25.55 4.36
C ALA A 110 -2.00 -25.89 5.42
N GLY A 111 -1.82 -25.06 6.46
CA GLY A 111 -0.82 -25.26 7.51
C GLY A 111 0.62 -25.01 7.05
N VAL A 112 0.80 -24.14 6.05
CA VAL A 112 2.13 -23.73 5.56
C VAL A 112 2.93 -23.14 6.71
N GLN A 113 4.19 -23.57 6.86
CA GLN A 113 5.05 -23.14 7.96
C GLN A 113 5.71 -21.79 7.70
N TYR A 114 6.06 -21.51 6.45
CA TYR A 114 6.74 -20.28 6.06
C TYR A 114 6.19 -19.72 4.74
N ILE A 115 5.95 -18.41 4.69
CA ILE A 115 5.65 -17.68 3.47
C ILE A 115 6.77 -16.67 3.22
N ILE A 116 7.41 -16.79 2.07
CA ILE A 116 8.33 -15.79 1.52
C ILE A 116 7.51 -15.01 0.50
N TYR A 117 7.14 -13.78 0.81
CA TYR A 117 6.30 -12.95 -0.05
C TYR A 117 7.14 -11.88 -0.74
N SER A 118 7.12 -11.87 -2.07
CA SER A 118 7.84 -10.87 -2.87
C SER A 118 6.92 -9.72 -3.24
N ASN A 119 7.26 -8.51 -2.79
CA ASN A 119 6.62 -7.26 -3.17
C ASN A 119 7.68 -6.24 -3.63
N ASP A 120 7.25 -5.13 -4.23
CA ASP A 120 8.15 -4.07 -4.71
C ASP A 120 8.49 -3.02 -3.63
N GLY A 121 7.98 -3.20 -2.40
CA GLY A 121 8.15 -2.27 -1.29
C GLY A 121 7.46 -0.90 -1.47
N THR A 122 6.56 -0.76 -2.45
CA THR A 122 5.85 0.50 -2.71
C THR A 122 4.64 0.65 -1.79
N TYR A 123 4.56 1.77 -1.06
CA TYR A 123 3.37 2.21 -0.33
C TYR A 123 2.53 3.12 -1.19
N VAL A 124 1.22 3.13 -0.94
CA VAL A 124 0.29 3.89 -1.76
C VAL A 124 -0.69 4.67 -0.89
N ILE A 125 -0.74 5.97 -1.14
CA ILE A 125 -1.80 6.86 -0.69
C ILE A 125 -2.85 6.86 -1.80
N PHE A 126 -4.10 6.59 -1.45
CA PHE A 126 -5.19 6.60 -2.41
C PHE A 126 -6.32 7.52 -1.98
N ASN A 127 -6.92 8.21 -2.94
CA ASN A 127 -8.09 9.07 -2.73
C ASN A 127 -8.92 9.17 -4.03
N THR A 128 -10.10 9.79 -3.97
CA THR A 128 -11.03 9.92 -5.10
C THR A 128 -10.70 11.08 -6.05
N VAL A 129 -9.85 11.99 -5.59
CA VAL A 129 -9.53 13.26 -6.26
C VAL A 129 -8.28 13.16 -7.14
N PRO A 130 -8.10 14.07 -8.13
CA PRO A 130 -6.87 14.17 -8.90
C PRO A 130 -5.61 14.33 -8.03
N PRO A 131 -4.42 13.91 -8.51
CA PRO A 131 -3.16 14.05 -7.77
C PRO A 131 -2.80 15.50 -7.41
N GLN A 132 -3.17 16.44 -8.28
CA GLN A 132 -2.92 17.87 -8.11
C GLN A 132 -3.89 18.54 -7.12
N SER A 133 -4.96 17.85 -6.73
CA SER A 133 -5.89 18.37 -5.72
C SER A 133 -5.13 18.56 -4.42
N ALA A 134 -5.31 19.73 -3.82
CA ALA A 134 -4.58 20.11 -2.63
C ALA A 134 -5.50 20.16 -1.42
N ILE A 135 -4.94 19.76 -0.27
CA ILE A 135 -5.59 19.89 1.02
C ILE A 135 -4.78 20.81 1.91
N GLU A 136 -5.50 21.55 2.74
CA GLU A 136 -4.88 22.40 3.74
C GLU A 136 -4.64 21.62 5.02
N CYS A 137 -3.39 21.64 5.47
CA CYS A 137 -2.94 20.92 6.65
C CYS A 137 -2.38 21.91 7.67
N TYR A 138 -2.52 21.55 8.94
CA TYR A 138 -1.78 22.16 10.06
C TYR A 138 -1.56 21.10 11.14
N ASP A 139 -0.61 21.33 12.05
CA ASP A 139 -0.36 20.43 13.18
C ASP A 139 -1.26 20.81 14.36
N PRO A 140 -2.37 20.11 14.64
CA PRO A 140 -3.27 20.50 15.71
C PRO A 140 -2.62 20.43 17.10
N VAL A 141 -1.61 19.59 17.28
CA VAL A 141 -0.93 19.42 18.57
C VAL A 141 0.04 20.57 18.82
N ALA A 142 0.84 20.93 17.80
CA ALA A 142 1.84 21.99 17.95
C ALA A 142 1.26 23.41 17.76
N ASP A 143 0.23 23.57 16.95
CA ASP A 143 -0.17 24.90 16.45
C ASP A 143 -1.46 25.45 17.07
N THR A 144 -2.39 24.63 17.58
CA THR A 144 -3.66 25.13 18.16
C THR A 144 -3.43 26.17 19.27
N GLY A 145 -2.36 25.99 20.06
CA GLY A 145 -1.93 26.95 21.07
C GLY A 145 -1.56 28.32 20.50
N LYS A 146 -1.04 28.40 19.27
CA LYS A 146 -0.65 29.66 18.62
C LYS A 146 -1.88 30.50 18.26
N PHE A 147 -2.92 29.88 17.73
CA PHE A 147 -4.19 30.55 17.43
C PHE A 147 -4.87 31.09 18.68
N THR A 148 -4.93 30.27 19.74
CA THR A 148 -5.57 30.67 20.99
C THR A 148 -4.78 31.76 21.72
N ASN A 149 -3.45 31.69 21.70
CA ASN A 149 -2.59 32.67 22.37
C ASN A 149 -2.77 34.09 21.82
N VAL A 150 -2.86 34.28 20.50
CA VAL A 150 -3.01 35.63 19.91
C VAL A 150 -4.36 36.26 20.27
N ILE A 151 -5.43 35.46 20.34
CA ILE A 151 -6.75 35.92 20.76
C ILE A 151 -6.72 36.31 22.24
N LEU A 152 -6.09 35.49 23.10
CA LEU A 152 -6.00 35.77 24.53
C LEU A 152 -5.13 37.00 24.84
N ALA A 153 -4.11 37.26 24.02
CA ALA A 153 -3.23 38.42 24.18
C ALA A 153 -3.89 39.74 23.78
N GLU A 154 -4.76 39.74 22.77
CA GLU A 154 -5.41 40.95 22.22
C GLU A 154 -6.91 40.74 21.93
N PRO A 155 -7.77 40.40 22.92
CA PRO A 155 -9.15 39.94 22.67
C PRO A 155 -10.00 40.95 21.87
N ASP A 156 -9.91 42.24 22.18
CA ASP A 156 -10.66 43.30 21.50
C ASP A 156 -10.31 43.41 20.01
N LYS A 157 -9.07 43.08 19.63
CA LYS A 157 -8.60 43.12 18.24
C LYS A 157 -9.15 41.96 17.41
N PHE A 158 -9.40 40.82 18.05
CA PHE A 158 -9.91 39.61 17.42
C PHE A 158 -11.43 39.43 17.57
N GLU A 159 -12.11 40.36 18.25
CA GLU A 159 -13.56 40.31 18.40
C GLU A 159 -14.26 40.31 17.03
N GLY A 160 -15.16 39.34 16.83
CA GLY A 160 -15.90 39.17 15.57
C GLY A 160 -15.08 38.66 14.38
N LYS A 161 -13.80 38.29 14.58
CA LYS A 161 -12.93 37.73 13.53
C LYS A 161 -12.99 36.20 13.48
N THR A 162 -12.90 35.64 12.27
CA THR A 162 -12.76 34.19 12.04
C THR A 162 -11.33 33.88 11.65
N LEU A 163 -10.70 32.91 12.31
CA LEU A 163 -9.35 32.44 11.97
C LEU A 163 -9.45 31.03 11.39
N CYS A 164 -8.99 30.84 10.15
CA CYS A 164 -8.88 29.51 9.57
C CYS A 164 -7.61 28.81 10.06
N ALA A 165 -7.78 27.64 10.65
CA ALA A 165 -6.68 26.76 10.99
C ALA A 165 -6.20 25.99 9.75
N ALA A 166 -5.51 26.70 8.87
CA ALA A 166 -4.90 26.17 7.66
C ALA A 166 -3.52 26.80 7.52
N ALA A 167 -2.46 25.99 7.51
CA ALA A 167 -1.09 26.50 7.48
C ALA A 167 -0.55 26.52 6.05
N TYR A 168 -0.64 25.39 5.38
CA TYR A 168 -0.06 25.17 4.07
C TYR A 168 -0.95 24.23 3.27
N SER A 169 -1.02 24.50 1.97
CA SER A 169 -1.72 23.65 1.00
C SER A 169 -0.71 22.71 0.35
N TYR A 170 -1.02 21.41 0.33
CA TYR A 170 -0.19 20.39 -0.29
C TYR A 170 -1.04 19.55 -1.24
N SER A 171 -0.55 19.34 -2.46
CA SER A 171 -1.16 18.36 -3.35
C SER A 171 -0.97 16.94 -2.81
N PHE A 172 -1.80 16.00 -3.24
CA PHE A 172 -1.61 14.61 -2.83
C PHE A 172 -0.32 14.00 -3.41
N GLU A 173 0.18 14.50 -4.55
CA GLU A 173 1.51 14.14 -5.07
C GLU A 173 2.64 14.67 -4.17
N ASP A 174 2.56 15.93 -3.70
CA ASP A 174 3.52 16.49 -2.74
C ASP A 174 3.53 15.70 -1.42
N ILE A 175 2.34 15.35 -0.90
CA ILE A 175 2.20 14.56 0.32
C ILE A 175 2.90 13.20 0.16
N ALA A 176 2.69 12.52 -0.97
CA ALA A 176 3.35 11.24 -1.25
C ALA A 176 4.87 11.40 -1.32
N GLU A 177 5.38 12.44 -1.98
CA GLU A 177 6.82 12.71 -2.08
C GLU A 177 7.45 13.05 -0.72
N LEU A 178 6.80 13.88 0.09
CA LEU A 178 7.27 14.25 1.42
C LEU A 178 7.33 13.03 2.35
N ILE A 179 6.31 12.16 2.32
CA ILE A 179 6.32 10.90 3.07
C ILE A 179 7.40 9.96 2.53
N SER A 180 7.58 9.88 1.21
CA SER A 180 8.64 9.07 0.59
C SER A 180 10.02 9.50 1.08
N THR A 181 10.27 10.80 1.09
CA THR A 181 11.53 11.39 1.56
C THR A 181 11.75 11.15 3.05
N ALA A 182 10.73 11.39 3.87
CA ALA A 182 10.84 11.24 5.33
C ALA A 182 11.00 9.78 5.78
N SER A 183 10.36 8.83 5.10
CA SER A 183 10.39 7.40 5.47
C SER A 183 11.53 6.61 4.82
N GLY A 184 12.13 7.13 3.73
CA GLY A 184 13.07 6.38 2.89
C GLY A 184 12.42 5.22 2.12
N LYS A 185 11.09 5.16 2.08
CA LYS A 185 10.31 4.18 1.31
C LYS A 185 9.76 4.81 0.05
N THR A 186 9.49 4.01 -0.97
CA THR A 186 8.77 4.48 -2.15
C THR A 186 7.30 4.66 -1.81
N VAL A 187 6.79 5.89 -1.87
CA VAL A 187 5.35 6.17 -1.69
C VAL A 187 4.80 6.80 -2.96
N LYS A 188 3.66 6.31 -3.44
CA LYS A 188 2.97 6.82 -4.63
C LYS A 188 1.55 7.24 -4.31
N TYR A 189 1.06 8.25 -5.01
CA TYR A 189 -0.36 8.59 -4.99
C TYR A 189 -1.12 7.82 -6.08
N LYS A 190 -2.34 7.39 -5.77
CA LYS A 190 -3.28 6.82 -6.73
C LYS A 190 -4.68 7.41 -6.56
N GLN A 191 -5.17 8.03 -7.62
CA GLN A 191 -6.60 8.32 -7.73
C GLN A 191 -7.38 7.02 -8.00
N ILE A 192 -8.46 6.80 -7.25
CA ILE A 192 -9.41 5.68 -7.41
C ILE A 192 -10.85 6.20 -7.51
N SER A 193 -11.79 5.35 -7.93
CA SER A 193 -13.21 5.73 -7.93
C SER A 193 -13.79 5.76 -6.50
N VAL A 194 -14.89 6.50 -6.30
CA VAL A 194 -15.63 6.51 -5.02
C VAL A 194 -16.09 5.09 -4.65
N ASP A 195 -16.52 4.30 -5.62
CA ASP A 195 -16.96 2.91 -5.39
C ASP A 195 -15.80 1.99 -4.98
N GLU A 196 -14.59 2.20 -5.49
CA GLU A 196 -13.39 1.48 -5.04
C GLU A 196 -12.99 1.92 -3.64
N TYR A 197 -12.99 3.23 -3.37
CA TYR A 197 -12.72 3.79 -2.04
C TYR A 197 -13.68 3.21 -1.01
N ASP A 198 -14.97 3.11 -1.35
CA ASP A 198 -16.02 2.56 -0.49
C ASP A 198 -15.83 1.08 -0.15
N ARG A 199 -15.28 0.29 -1.08
CA ARG A 199 -14.98 -1.12 -0.86
C ARG A 199 -13.72 -1.37 -0.04
N MET A 200 -12.76 -0.44 -0.07
CA MET A 200 -11.44 -0.61 0.54
C MET A 200 -11.38 -0.18 2.01
N MET A 201 -12.23 0.76 2.43
CA MET A 201 -12.17 1.36 3.77
C MET A 201 -13.19 0.72 4.74
N PRO A 202 -12.90 0.62 6.05
CA PRO A 202 -13.72 -0.21 6.93
C PRO A 202 -15.06 0.39 7.42
N VAL A 203 -15.32 1.72 7.42
CA VAL A 203 -16.61 2.35 7.83
C VAL A 203 -16.71 3.82 7.35
N GLN A 204 -17.92 4.30 6.94
CA GLN A 204 -18.25 5.71 6.55
C GLN A 204 -17.56 6.24 5.27
N ASN A 205 -17.29 5.36 4.31
CA ASN A 205 -16.32 5.62 3.25
C ASN A 205 -16.84 6.52 2.11
N ARG A 206 -18.11 6.38 1.70
CA ARG A 206 -18.69 7.25 0.66
C ARG A 206 -18.73 8.72 1.09
N ILE A 207 -19.02 9.00 2.37
CA ILE A 207 -19.05 10.38 2.89
C ILE A 207 -17.67 11.02 2.77
N ILE A 208 -16.60 10.30 3.10
CA ILE A 208 -15.23 10.80 2.97
C ILE A 208 -14.87 10.99 1.49
N GLY A 209 -15.20 10.03 0.63
CA GLY A 209 -14.96 10.14 -0.81
C GLY A 209 -15.67 11.35 -1.44
N ASP A 210 -16.92 11.59 -1.07
CA ASP A 210 -17.72 12.72 -1.52
C ASP A 210 -17.22 14.05 -0.93
N LEU A 211 -16.82 14.06 0.35
CA LEU A 211 -16.20 15.23 1.00
C LEU A 211 -14.90 15.62 0.28
N MET A 212 -14.05 14.65 -0.07
CA MET A 212 -12.80 14.92 -0.79
C MET A 212 -13.08 15.52 -2.18
N LEU A 213 -14.08 15.02 -2.91
CA LEU A 213 -14.51 15.62 -4.17
C LEU A 213 -14.99 17.05 -3.97
N TYR A 214 -15.86 17.28 -2.97
CA TYR A 214 -16.34 18.62 -2.65
C TYR A 214 -15.19 19.59 -2.32
N VAL A 215 -14.25 19.18 -1.47
CA VAL A 215 -13.07 19.99 -1.12
C VAL A 215 -12.17 20.22 -2.33
N SER A 216 -12.03 19.23 -3.21
CA SER A 216 -11.25 19.40 -4.45
C SER A 216 -11.91 20.36 -5.44
N GLU A 217 -13.24 20.42 -5.48
CA GLU A 217 -13.99 21.30 -6.39
C GLU A 217 -14.14 22.72 -5.84
N HIS A 218 -14.30 22.86 -4.53
CA HIS A 218 -14.68 24.12 -3.89
C HIS A 218 -13.62 24.69 -2.92
N GLY A 219 -12.56 23.93 -2.63
CA GLY A 219 -11.56 24.28 -1.63
C GLY A 219 -12.06 24.12 -0.19
N CYS A 220 -11.19 24.36 0.78
CA CYS A 220 -11.59 24.55 2.16
C CYS A 220 -12.34 25.88 2.30
N PHE A 221 -13.29 25.94 3.24
CA PHE A 221 -13.96 27.20 3.53
C PHE A 221 -12.95 28.21 4.08
N HIS A 222 -12.76 29.31 3.37
CA HIS A 222 -12.03 30.48 3.86
C HIS A 222 -13.03 31.63 4.08
N PRO A 223 -12.83 32.46 5.12
CA PRO A 223 -13.28 33.83 5.04
C PRO A 223 -12.63 34.49 3.81
N ASN A 224 -13.05 35.69 3.42
CA ASN A 224 -12.42 36.35 2.27
C ASN A 224 -10.87 36.36 2.36
N GLU A 225 -10.20 36.40 1.21
CA GLU A 225 -8.74 36.27 1.11
C GLU A 225 -7.98 37.26 2.01
N GLU A 226 -8.53 38.45 2.22
CA GLU A 226 -7.99 39.49 3.09
C GLU A 226 -7.97 39.06 4.57
N GLU A 227 -9.05 38.44 5.07
CA GLU A 227 -9.11 37.92 6.44
C GLU A 227 -8.18 36.72 6.64
N HIS A 228 -8.02 35.86 5.62
CA HIS A 228 -7.09 34.74 5.67
C HIS A 228 -5.63 35.23 5.76
N GLU A 229 -5.22 36.16 4.91
CA GLU A 229 -3.88 36.77 4.97
C GLU A 229 -3.63 37.51 6.29
N TRP A 230 -4.65 38.23 6.78
CA TRP A 230 -4.57 38.95 8.04
C TRP A 230 -4.34 37.99 9.21
N ALA A 231 -5.09 36.89 9.28
CA ALA A 231 -4.93 35.89 10.33
C ALA A 231 -3.51 35.29 10.32
N THR A 232 -3.02 34.88 9.15
CA THR A 232 -1.70 34.27 8.98
C THR A 232 -0.56 35.19 9.44
N LYS A 233 -0.66 36.50 9.17
CA LYS A 233 0.32 37.50 9.64
C LYS A 233 0.36 37.62 11.17
N HIS A 234 -0.75 37.38 11.86
CA HIS A 234 -0.86 37.55 13.31
C HIS A 234 -0.53 36.28 14.10
N ILE A 235 -0.86 35.09 13.59
CA ILE A 235 -0.59 33.82 14.27
C ILE A 235 0.91 33.45 14.24
N GLY A 236 1.63 33.92 13.23
CA GLY A 236 3.04 33.61 13.02
C GLY A 236 3.26 32.27 12.31
N LYS A 237 4.51 31.78 12.31
CA LYS A 237 4.88 30.56 11.57
C LYS A 237 4.21 29.32 12.18
N LEU A 238 3.41 28.63 11.37
CA LEU A 238 2.83 27.32 11.67
C LEU A 238 3.78 26.19 11.26
N THR A 239 3.56 24.99 11.79
CA THR A 239 4.40 23.82 11.49
C THR A 239 4.11 23.32 10.07
N THR A 240 5.17 23.17 9.26
CA THR A 240 5.05 22.60 7.92
C THR A 240 4.84 21.08 7.99
N PHE A 241 4.32 20.48 6.92
CA PHE A 241 4.17 19.01 6.89
C PHE A 241 5.52 18.29 6.99
N GLU A 242 6.58 18.85 6.41
CA GLU A 242 7.95 18.32 6.56
C GLU A 242 8.43 18.36 8.02
N GLU A 243 8.28 19.51 8.70
CA GLU A 243 8.63 19.65 10.12
C GLU A 243 7.82 18.68 11.00
N TYR A 244 6.56 18.45 10.65
CA TYR A 244 5.72 17.45 11.32
C TYR A 244 6.27 16.03 11.14
N LEU A 245 6.61 15.63 9.91
CA LEU A 245 7.15 14.30 9.61
C LEU A 245 8.52 14.04 10.27
N GLN A 246 9.36 15.07 10.38
CA GLN A 246 10.63 14.97 11.10
C GLN A 246 10.45 14.73 12.59
N LYS A 247 9.43 15.34 13.22
CA LYS A 247 9.10 15.15 14.63
C LYS A 247 8.33 13.87 14.90
N ASN A 248 7.55 13.41 13.92
CA ASN A 248 6.66 12.26 14.00
C ASN A 248 7.00 11.26 12.88
N PRO A 249 8.13 10.53 13.01
CA PRO A 249 8.57 9.62 11.96
C PRO A 249 7.52 8.54 11.69
N LEU A 250 7.20 8.32 10.41
CA LEU A 250 6.25 7.30 9.99
C LEU A 250 6.96 5.93 9.92
N GLU A 251 6.49 4.98 10.74
CA GLU A 251 6.90 3.58 10.64
C GLU A 251 6.02 2.84 9.62
N LEU A 252 6.40 2.91 8.35
CA LEU A 252 5.78 2.13 7.29
C LEU A 252 6.29 0.68 7.37
N GLN A 253 5.38 -0.26 7.68
CA GLN A 253 5.64 -1.70 7.88
C GLN A 253 5.60 -2.51 6.58
#